data_AF-A0A917Q6Q6-F1
#
_entry.id   AF-A0A917Q6Q6-F1
#
_cell.length_a   1.000
_cell.length_b   1.000
_cell.length_c   1.000
_cell.angle_alpha   90.00
_cell.angle_beta   90.00
_cell.angle_gamma   90.00
#
_symmetry.space_group_name_H-M   'P 1'
#
loop_
_entity.id
_entity.type
_entity.pdbx_description
1 polymer ?
#
loop_
_entity_poly.entity_id
_entity_poly.type
_entity_poly.pdbx_seq_one_letter_code
_entity_poly.pdbx_strand_id
1 'polypeptide(L)'
;MRSSTFTLDLTTQGPLYPPSEVMDEDGNFILIGAVNREGPDGVETGWGGAIVAADSPVPPFGERAPYRILETFDPATPPPHVARKVLHTLPIPLPCNNYHMLFAPEQAPGAREDVRPSYGFHETPIPDLARPEDRQLRRPVTLGDWIGARGSLTVDIPDHCRSGRFRFAMEGLLPRSLYTIMSLRSGDLDPGGPTRPEPLGVPNVFVTDAEGRGAYDVEIADPFPAPGSGGNRIVNVVVLFMSYQLSHGGAIGRYGLGGDIHAQLKFARPVFGDLVTRR
;
A
#
# COMPACT_ATOMS: atom_id res chain seq x y z
N MET A 1 9.45 -3.07 -29.54
CA MET A 1 8.79 -3.03 -28.22
C MET A 1 9.61 -3.84 -27.23
N ARG A 2 9.84 -3.34 -26.01
CA ARG A 2 10.47 -4.12 -24.93
C ARG A 2 9.42 -4.44 -23.87
N SER A 3 9.37 -5.70 -23.43
CA SER A 3 8.42 -6.16 -22.43
C SER A 3 9.16 -6.82 -21.27
N SER A 4 8.72 -6.55 -20.04
CA SER A 4 9.29 -7.14 -18.83
C SER A 4 8.19 -7.46 -17.83
N THR A 5 8.19 -8.68 -17.28
CA THR A 5 7.20 -9.14 -16.31
C THR A 5 7.83 -9.33 -14.96
N PHE A 6 7.15 -8.83 -13.93
CA PHE A 6 7.58 -8.85 -12.53
C PHE A 6 6.49 -9.48 -11.66
N THR A 7 6.90 -10.18 -10.61
CA THR A 7 5.98 -10.71 -9.59
C THR A 7 5.95 -9.76 -8.41
N LEU A 8 4.75 -9.41 -7.93
CA LEU A 8 4.58 -8.55 -6.77
C LEU A 8 4.69 -9.37 -5.48
N ASP A 9 5.24 -8.74 -4.44
CA ASP A 9 5.36 -9.29 -3.10
C ASP A 9 4.17 -8.89 -2.23
N LEU A 10 3.70 -9.83 -1.41
CA LEU A 10 2.68 -9.60 -0.40
C LEU A 10 3.20 -8.63 0.67
N THR A 11 2.37 -7.68 1.07
CA THR A 11 2.71 -6.70 2.12
C THR A 11 1.46 -6.31 2.92
N THR A 12 1.65 -5.73 4.09
CA THR A 12 0.66 -4.89 4.79
C THR A 12 1.20 -3.48 5.03
N GLN A 13 2.38 -3.19 4.48
CA GLN A 13 3.16 -1.99 4.74
C GLN A 13 3.36 -1.23 3.43
N GLY A 14 3.03 0.07 3.38
CA GLY A 14 3.45 0.98 2.33
C GLY A 14 4.78 1.64 2.66
N PRO A 15 4.80 2.73 3.45
CA PRO A 15 6.02 3.34 3.95
C PRO A 15 6.59 2.51 5.12
N LEU A 16 7.81 2.83 5.56
CA LEU A 16 8.41 2.14 6.71
C LEU A 16 7.67 2.45 8.03
N TYR A 17 7.06 3.64 8.13
CA TYR A 17 6.29 4.09 9.28
C TYR A 17 4.93 4.66 8.84
N PRO A 18 3.82 4.28 9.49
CA PRO A 18 3.72 3.33 10.59
C PRO A 18 4.21 1.93 10.23
N PRO A 19 4.54 1.05 11.22
CA PRO A 19 5.08 -0.28 10.94
C PRO A 19 4.25 -1.04 9.91
N SER A 20 2.92 -0.90 9.96
CA SER A 20 1.98 -1.45 8.99
C SER A 20 0.79 -0.49 8.77
N GLU A 21 0.11 -0.65 7.65
CA GLU A 21 -1.18 -0.03 7.33
C GLU A 21 -2.36 -0.85 7.83
N VAL A 22 -2.11 -1.90 8.62
CA VAL A 22 -3.14 -2.80 9.14
C VAL A 22 -2.89 -3.09 10.61
N MET A 23 -3.96 -3.08 11.40
CA MET A 23 -3.95 -3.51 12.80
C MET A 23 -4.79 -4.78 12.99
N ASP A 24 -4.57 -5.45 14.12
CA ASP A 24 -5.48 -6.45 14.66
C ASP A 24 -6.55 -5.82 15.57
N GLU A 25 -7.46 -6.65 16.07
CA GLU A 25 -8.54 -6.27 16.98
C GLU A 25 -8.07 -5.67 18.31
N ASP A 26 -6.82 -5.93 18.71
CA ASP A 26 -6.20 -5.43 19.94
C ASP A 26 -5.42 -4.12 19.71
N GLY A 27 -5.39 -3.63 18.46
CA GLY A 27 -4.67 -2.41 18.06
C GLY A 27 -3.17 -2.62 17.81
N ASN A 28 -2.69 -3.86 17.69
CA ASN A 28 -1.30 -4.13 17.30
C ASN A 28 -1.18 -4.12 15.77
N PHE A 29 -0.07 -3.62 15.26
CA PHE A 29 0.22 -3.68 13.83
C PHE A 29 0.49 -5.12 13.39
N ILE A 30 -0.12 -5.53 12.28
CA ILE A 30 0.20 -6.80 11.60
C ILE A 30 1.12 -6.48 10.43
N LEU A 31 2.44 -6.59 10.62
CA LEU A 31 3.44 -6.26 9.63
C LEU A 31 3.81 -7.49 8.77
N ILE A 32 3.58 -7.39 7.45
CA ILE A 32 4.28 -8.15 6.41
C ILE A 32 5.01 -7.14 5.55
N GLY A 33 6.34 -7.14 5.58
CA GLY A 33 7.13 -6.07 4.96
C GLY A 33 8.51 -5.94 5.58
N ALA A 34 9.07 -4.73 5.55
CA ALA A 34 10.37 -4.41 6.12
C ALA A 34 10.27 -4.31 7.65
N VAL A 35 10.83 -5.30 8.36
CA VAL A 35 10.87 -5.39 9.82
C VAL A 35 12.18 -4.84 10.35
N ASN A 36 12.11 -3.76 11.13
CA ASN A 36 13.25 -3.16 11.81
C ASN A 36 13.52 -3.87 13.15
N ARG A 37 14.74 -4.36 13.34
CA ARG A 37 15.23 -5.03 14.55
C ARG A 37 16.48 -4.34 15.05
N GLU A 38 16.77 -4.58 16.32
CA GLU A 38 18.07 -4.25 16.88
C GLU A 38 19.12 -5.21 16.30
N GLY A 39 20.22 -4.65 15.82
CA GLY A 39 21.36 -5.37 15.27
C GLY A 39 22.68 -4.84 15.85
N PRO A 40 23.81 -5.48 15.52
CA PRO A 40 25.11 -5.17 16.15
C PRO A 40 25.58 -3.72 15.97
N ASP A 41 25.27 -3.12 14.82
CA ASP A 41 25.71 -1.76 14.43
C ASP A 41 24.54 -0.77 14.34
N GLY A 42 23.40 -1.07 15.00
CA GLY A 42 22.21 -0.22 15.01
C GLY A 42 20.95 -0.94 14.56
N VAL A 43 20.23 -0.40 13.56
CA VAL A 43 18.96 -0.97 13.09
C VAL A 43 19.18 -1.86 11.88
N GLU A 44 18.85 -3.15 12.02
CA GLU A 44 18.80 -4.10 10.92
C GLU A 44 17.37 -4.16 10.36
N THR A 45 17.25 -4.07 9.03
CA THR A 45 15.94 -4.14 8.34
C THR A 45 15.93 -5.36 7.43
N GLY A 46 14.96 -6.26 7.62
CA GLY A 46 14.77 -7.44 6.78
C GLY A 46 13.30 -7.68 6.47
N TRP A 47 13.00 -8.23 5.30
CA TRP A 47 11.62 -8.55 4.90
C TRP A 47 11.08 -9.75 5.70
N GLY A 48 9.89 -9.65 6.27
CA GLY A 48 9.28 -10.73 7.05
C GLY A 48 7.94 -10.39 7.67
N GLY A 49 7.47 -11.25 8.57
CA GLY A 49 6.21 -11.11 9.31
C GLY A 49 6.42 -10.82 10.79
N ALA A 50 5.68 -9.87 11.34
CA ALA A 50 5.69 -9.55 12.77
C ALA A 50 4.36 -8.94 13.25
N ILE A 51 3.99 -9.24 14.49
CA ILE A 51 3.03 -8.44 15.26
C ILE A 51 3.84 -7.39 16.02
N VAL A 52 3.50 -6.12 15.82
CA VAL A 52 4.26 -4.98 16.34
C VAL A 52 3.35 -4.12 17.20
N ALA A 53 3.82 -3.70 18.37
CA ALA A 53 3.02 -2.92 19.28
C ALA A 53 2.76 -1.48 18.79
N ALA A 54 1.60 -0.93 19.17
CA ALA A 54 1.13 0.42 18.80
C ALA A 54 1.96 1.58 19.36
N ASP A 55 2.80 1.32 20.35
CA ASP A 55 3.72 2.28 21.00
C ASP A 55 5.18 2.06 20.56
N SER A 56 5.38 1.42 19.40
CA SER A 56 6.73 1.26 18.83
C SER A 56 7.40 2.61 18.61
N PRO A 57 8.74 2.71 18.78
CA PRO A 57 9.47 3.95 18.59
C PRO A 57 9.23 4.59 17.21
N VAL A 58 9.07 5.92 17.22
CA VAL A 58 8.81 6.72 16.01
C VAL A 58 10.00 7.65 15.79
N PRO A 59 10.93 7.31 14.89
CA PRO A 59 12.05 8.19 14.57
C PRO A 59 11.59 9.33 13.64
N PRO A 60 12.41 10.38 13.46
CA PRO A 60 12.21 11.35 12.39
C PRO A 60 12.03 10.71 11.02
N PHE A 61 11.34 11.41 10.10
CA PHE A 61 11.16 10.91 8.75
C PHE A 61 12.51 10.71 8.03
N GLY A 62 12.69 9.56 7.40
CA GLY A 62 13.95 9.14 6.77
C GLY A 62 14.91 8.37 7.71
N GLU A 63 14.65 8.38 9.02
CA GLU A 63 15.40 7.59 10.01
C GLU A 63 14.72 6.26 10.33
N ARG A 64 15.42 5.39 11.06
CA ARG A 64 14.95 4.04 11.44
C ARG A 64 15.20 3.78 12.92
N ALA A 65 14.27 3.10 13.55
CA ALA A 65 14.34 2.59 14.92
C ALA A 65 13.82 1.15 14.95
N PRO A 66 14.34 0.28 15.85
CA PRO A 66 13.80 -1.06 16.03
C PRO A 66 12.33 -1.00 16.46
N TYR A 67 11.51 -1.90 15.92
CA TYR A 67 10.12 -2.03 16.35
C TYR A 67 10.02 -2.77 17.69
N ARG A 68 8.97 -2.48 18.47
CA ARG A 68 8.60 -3.30 19.62
C ARG A 68 7.81 -4.51 19.13
N ILE A 69 8.52 -5.55 18.72
CA ILE A 69 7.95 -6.79 18.18
C ILE A 69 7.37 -7.63 19.33
N LEU A 70 6.10 -8.00 19.20
CA LEU A 70 5.39 -8.88 20.14
C LEU A 70 5.49 -10.35 19.74
N GLU A 71 5.44 -10.62 18.44
CA GLU A 71 5.54 -11.96 17.86
C GLU A 71 6.12 -11.85 16.44
N THR A 72 6.96 -12.81 16.03
CA THR A 72 7.42 -12.94 14.63
C THR A 72 6.76 -14.14 13.99
N PHE A 73 6.45 -14.07 12.70
CA PHE A 73 5.88 -15.18 11.95
C PHE A 73 6.43 -15.23 10.51
N ASP A 74 6.34 -16.41 9.89
CA ASP A 74 6.57 -16.55 8.44
C ASP A 74 5.30 -16.11 7.68
N PRO A 75 5.36 -15.05 6.84
CA PRO A 75 4.22 -14.62 6.05
C PRO A 75 3.65 -15.69 5.10
N ALA A 76 4.47 -16.64 4.66
CA ALA A 76 4.03 -17.71 3.77
C ALA A 76 3.21 -18.77 4.51
N THR A 77 3.47 -18.96 5.82
CA THR A 77 2.82 -19.97 6.66
C THR A 77 2.55 -19.45 8.08
N PRO A 78 1.69 -18.42 8.23
CA PRO A 78 1.45 -17.83 9.56
C PRO A 78 0.79 -18.86 10.50
N PRO A 79 1.11 -18.82 11.81
CA PRO A 79 0.43 -19.62 12.81
C PRO A 79 -1.09 -19.42 12.76
N PRO A 80 -1.91 -20.45 13.07
CA PRO A 80 -3.36 -20.34 12.96
C PRO A 80 -3.99 -19.21 13.78
N HIS A 81 -3.42 -18.83 14.92
CA HIS A 81 -3.93 -17.70 15.72
C HIS A 81 -3.63 -16.36 15.06
N VAL A 82 -2.48 -16.21 14.39
CA VAL A 82 -2.13 -15.01 13.61
C VAL A 82 -2.96 -14.94 12.33
N ALA A 83 -3.12 -16.05 11.62
CA ALA A 83 -3.91 -16.12 10.39
C ALA A 83 -5.39 -15.75 10.59
N ARG A 84 -5.95 -15.99 11.77
CA ARG A 84 -7.35 -15.67 12.10
C ARG A 84 -7.59 -14.24 12.59
N LYS A 85 -6.54 -13.46 12.85
CA LYS A 85 -6.68 -12.05 13.28
C LYS A 85 -7.46 -11.26 12.24
N VAL A 86 -8.42 -10.47 12.72
CA VAL A 86 -9.25 -9.64 11.85
C VAL A 86 -8.48 -8.38 11.51
N LEU A 87 -8.49 -8.00 10.23
CA LEU A 87 -7.76 -6.85 9.75
C LEU A 87 -8.57 -5.57 9.95
N HIS A 88 -7.92 -4.61 10.58
CA HIS A 88 -8.49 -3.33 10.96
C HIS A 88 -7.73 -2.17 10.31
N THR A 89 -8.44 -1.06 10.08
CA THR A 89 -7.80 0.22 9.76
C THR A 89 -7.00 0.73 10.94
N LEU A 90 -6.07 1.65 10.69
CA LEU A 90 -5.50 2.48 11.75
C LEU A 90 -6.57 3.50 12.22
N PRO A 91 -6.54 3.92 13.50
CA PRO A 91 -7.30 5.08 13.94
C PRO A 91 -6.70 6.38 13.37
N ILE A 92 -7.46 7.48 13.43
CA ILE A 92 -6.94 8.83 13.18
C ILE A 92 -6.97 9.61 14.50
N PRO A 93 -5.86 10.23 14.93
CA PRO A 93 -4.56 10.32 14.24
C PRO A 93 -3.82 8.98 14.11
N LEU A 94 -3.04 8.83 13.03
CA LEU A 94 -2.32 7.59 12.73
C LEU A 94 -1.25 7.30 13.80
N PRO A 95 -1.30 6.14 14.48
CA PRO A 95 -0.30 5.75 15.47
C PRO A 95 1.03 5.44 14.77
N CYS A 96 2.14 5.64 15.47
CA CYS A 96 3.51 5.43 14.95
C CYS A 96 3.83 6.09 13.60
N ASN A 97 3.13 7.16 13.24
CA ASN A 97 3.31 7.82 11.95
C ASN A 97 4.37 8.93 12.00
N ASN A 98 5.41 8.82 11.19
CA ASN A 98 6.34 9.92 10.90
C ASN A 98 6.20 10.43 9.45
N TYR A 99 5.21 9.91 8.71
CA TYR A 99 4.94 10.25 7.33
C TYR A 99 3.81 11.28 7.26
N HIS A 100 4.17 12.56 7.32
CA HIS A 100 3.23 13.67 7.39
C HIS A 100 2.69 14.09 6.02
N MET A 101 2.14 13.15 5.23
CA MET A 101 1.49 13.42 3.94
C MET A 101 -0.04 13.59 4.08
N LEU A 102 -0.63 14.50 3.28
CA LEU A 102 -2.09 14.65 3.15
C LEU A 102 -2.45 14.18 1.73
N PHE A 103 -3.29 13.15 1.63
CA PHE A 103 -3.48 12.42 0.38
C PHE A 103 -4.52 13.06 -0.56
N ALA A 104 -5.58 13.66 -0.01
CA ALA A 104 -6.64 14.35 -0.76
C ALA A 104 -6.78 15.83 -0.37
N PRO A 105 -5.72 16.65 -0.45
CA PRO A 105 -5.74 18.03 0.07
C PRO A 105 -6.76 18.95 -0.60
N GLU A 106 -7.07 18.72 -1.90
CA GLU A 106 -8.07 19.52 -2.63
C GLU A 106 -9.51 19.19 -2.22
N GLN A 107 -9.76 17.95 -1.78
CA GLN A 107 -11.12 17.46 -1.46
C GLN A 107 -11.40 17.47 0.04
N ALA A 108 -10.39 17.20 0.85
CA ALA A 108 -10.46 17.13 2.30
C ALA A 108 -9.20 17.75 2.94
N PRO A 109 -9.03 19.09 2.84
CA PRO A 109 -7.86 19.79 3.37
C PRO A 109 -7.67 19.60 4.89
N GLY A 110 -8.76 19.33 5.61
CA GLY A 110 -8.78 19.11 7.06
C GLY A 110 -8.82 17.62 7.48
N ALA A 111 -8.40 16.69 6.64
CA ALA A 111 -8.52 15.25 6.95
C ALA A 111 -7.60 14.78 8.10
N ARG A 112 -6.61 15.57 8.52
CA ARG A 112 -5.69 15.20 9.61
C ARG A 112 -6.23 15.56 10.99
N GLU A 113 -7.18 16.49 11.02
CA GLU A 113 -7.84 17.02 12.19
C GLU A 113 -9.01 16.12 12.63
N ASP A 114 -9.47 15.25 11.73
CA ASP A 114 -10.51 14.27 12.02
C ASP A 114 -10.03 13.29 13.12
N VAL A 115 -10.96 12.86 13.98
CA VAL A 115 -10.71 11.82 14.98
C VAL A 115 -11.64 10.66 14.73
N ARG A 116 -11.08 9.47 14.53
CA ARG A 116 -11.87 8.26 14.29
C ARG A 116 -11.21 7.03 14.90
N PRO A 117 -12.01 6.06 15.37
CA PRO A 117 -11.48 4.80 15.84
C PRO A 117 -10.95 3.95 14.68
N SER A 118 -10.28 2.88 15.07
CA SER A 118 -10.00 1.75 14.19
C SER A 118 -11.29 1.00 13.88
N TYR A 119 -11.47 0.56 12.64
CA TYR A 119 -12.61 -0.26 12.21
C TYR A 119 -12.09 -1.56 11.59
N GLY A 120 -12.76 -2.68 11.85
CA GLY A 120 -12.57 -3.87 11.03
C GLY A 120 -12.90 -3.52 9.58
N PHE A 121 -12.15 -4.06 8.61
CA PHE A 121 -12.34 -3.69 7.19
C PHE A 121 -13.77 -3.88 6.67
N HIS A 122 -14.48 -4.87 7.19
CA HIS A 122 -15.87 -5.16 6.88
C HIS A 122 -16.90 -4.23 7.55
N GLU A 123 -16.46 -3.37 8.47
CA GLU A 123 -17.29 -2.48 9.30
C GLU A 123 -16.98 -1.00 9.06
N THR A 124 -16.06 -0.67 8.17
CA THR A 124 -15.76 0.72 7.80
C THR A 124 -17.03 1.49 7.43
N PRO A 125 -17.16 2.75 7.87
CA PRO A 125 -18.32 3.55 7.53
C PRO A 125 -18.28 3.93 6.05
N ILE A 126 -19.41 3.74 5.36
CA ILE A 126 -19.62 4.20 3.99
C ILE A 126 -20.59 5.40 4.09
N PRO A 127 -20.12 6.64 3.89
CA PRO A 127 -20.98 7.82 3.91
C PRO A 127 -22.16 7.67 2.95
N ASP A 128 -23.32 8.17 3.36
CA ASP A 128 -24.57 8.16 2.58
C ASP A 128 -25.12 6.78 2.19
N LEU A 129 -24.56 5.68 2.73
CA LEU A 129 -25.15 4.35 2.57
C LEU A 129 -26.46 4.26 3.37
N ALA A 130 -27.58 4.22 2.64
CA ALA A 130 -28.93 4.09 3.21
C ALA A 130 -29.62 2.80 2.73
N ARG A 131 -30.55 2.30 3.54
CA ARG A 131 -31.39 1.15 3.16
C ARG A 131 -32.25 1.49 1.92
N PRO A 132 -32.57 0.51 1.06
CA PRO A 132 -32.33 -0.94 1.21
C PRO A 132 -30.94 -1.42 0.75
N GLU A 133 -30.06 -0.51 0.36
CA GLU A 133 -28.72 -0.85 -0.12
C GLU A 133 -27.85 -1.46 0.98
N ASP A 134 -26.84 -2.23 0.58
CA ASP A 134 -25.92 -2.91 1.48
C ASP A 134 -24.51 -3.04 0.86
N ARG A 135 -23.51 -3.24 1.71
CA ARG A 135 -22.11 -3.45 1.30
C ARG A 135 -21.92 -4.85 0.69
N GLN A 136 -21.00 -4.96 -0.26
CA GLN A 136 -20.60 -6.26 -0.82
C GLN A 136 -19.65 -7.02 0.11
N LEU A 137 -18.72 -6.31 0.78
CA LEU A 137 -17.84 -6.90 1.78
C LEU A 137 -18.55 -6.96 3.14
N ARG A 138 -19.06 -8.14 3.51
CA ARG A 138 -19.90 -8.31 4.73
C ARG A 138 -19.25 -9.10 5.86
N ARG A 139 -18.30 -9.97 5.55
CA ARG A 139 -17.65 -10.84 6.54
C ARG A 139 -16.35 -10.22 7.03
N PRO A 140 -15.92 -10.52 8.28
CA PRO A 140 -14.57 -10.20 8.74
C PRO A 140 -13.51 -10.62 7.72
N VAL A 141 -12.58 -9.69 7.45
CA VAL A 141 -11.39 -9.95 6.66
C VAL A 141 -10.29 -10.36 7.60
N THR A 142 -9.72 -11.54 7.41
CA THR A 142 -8.62 -12.04 8.24
C THR A 142 -7.28 -11.90 7.56
N LEU A 143 -6.18 -12.03 8.31
CA LEU A 143 -4.85 -12.13 7.70
C LEU A 143 -4.77 -13.30 6.72
N GLY A 144 -5.42 -14.43 7.01
CA GLY A 144 -5.50 -15.58 6.12
C GLY A 144 -6.14 -15.25 4.76
N ASP A 145 -7.16 -14.39 4.75
CA ASP A 145 -7.75 -13.88 3.50
C ASP A 145 -6.76 -12.98 2.75
N TRP A 146 -6.04 -12.13 3.49
CA TRP A 146 -5.12 -11.14 2.93
C TRP A 146 -3.93 -11.77 2.21
N ILE A 147 -3.33 -12.81 2.82
CA ILE A 147 -2.13 -13.45 2.30
C ILE A 147 -2.37 -14.33 1.06
N GLY A 148 -3.64 -14.56 0.69
CA GLY A 148 -4.01 -15.27 -0.52
C GLY A 148 -3.69 -14.49 -1.81
N ALA A 149 -3.46 -13.19 -1.71
CA ALA A 149 -3.23 -12.33 -2.85
C ALA A 149 -1.94 -12.66 -3.61
N ARG A 150 -2.07 -12.70 -4.94
CA ARG A 150 -0.95 -12.76 -5.88
C ARG A 150 -1.15 -11.75 -7.00
N GLY A 151 -0.04 -11.26 -7.54
CA GLY A 151 -0.09 -10.33 -8.66
C GLY A 151 1.16 -10.36 -9.51
N SER A 152 0.96 -10.09 -10.80
CA SER A 152 2.03 -9.88 -11.77
C SER A 152 1.85 -8.52 -12.45
N LEU A 153 2.97 -7.89 -12.77
CA LEU A 153 3.03 -6.65 -13.54
C LEU A 153 3.84 -6.90 -14.80
N THR A 154 3.23 -6.66 -15.96
CA THR A 154 3.96 -6.54 -17.23
C THR A 154 4.11 -5.08 -17.61
N VAL A 155 5.35 -4.66 -17.86
CA VAL A 155 5.68 -3.32 -18.33
C VAL A 155 6.14 -3.40 -19.77
N ASP A 156 5.44 -2.71 -20.66
CA ASP A 156 5.79 -2.59 -22.08
C ASP A 156 6.28 -1.18 -22.38
N ILE A 157 7.47 -1.07 -22.97
CA ILE A 157 8.02 0.19 -23.50
C ILE A 157 7.93 0.14 -25.03
N PRO A 158 7.09 0.99 -25.66
CA PRO A 158 6.98 1.09 -27.11
C PRO A 158 8.32 1.50 -27.75
N ASP A 159 8.49 1.27 -29.06
CA ASP A 159 9.77 1.54 -29.75
C ASP A 159 10.20 3.01 -29.74
N HIS A 160 9.25 3.93 -29.66
CA HIS A 160 9.53 5.36 -29.50
C HIS A 160 10.03 5.71 -28.10
N CYS A 161 9.90 4.81 -27.12
CA CYS A 161 10.32 4.94 -25.74
C CYS A 161 9.74 6.17 -24.99
N ARG A 162 8.64 6.77 -25.45
CA ARG A 162 8.06 7.98 -24.84
C ARG A 162 7.06 7.70 -23.73
N SER A 163 6.58 6.47 -23.65
CA SER A 163 5.60 6.00 -22.69
C SER A 163 5.98 4.62 -22.17
N GLY A 164 5.31 4.20 -21.11
CA GLY A 164 5.31 2.81 -20.66
C GLY A 164 3.88 2.39 -20.35
N ARG A 165 3.50 1.20 -20.82
CA ARG A 165 2.23 0.56 -20.53
C ARG A 165 2.42 -0.45 -19.40
N PHE A 166 1.57 -0.37 -18.39
CA PHE A 166 1.59 -1.20 -17.19
C PHE A 166 0.34 -2.06 -17.20
N ARG A 167 0.52 -3.38 -17.20
CA ARG A 167 -0.57 -4.37 -17.22
C ARG A 167 -0.46 -5.27 -15.99
N PHE A 168 -1.43 -5.16 -15.11
CA PHE A 168 -1.54 -5.96 -13.89
C PHE A 168 -2.53 -7.09 -14.09
N ALA A 169 -2.16 -8.28 -13.61
CA ALA A 169 -3.06 -9.41 -13.45
C ALA A 169 -2.93 -9.92 -12.01
N MET A 170 -4.04 -9.95 -11.29
CA MET A 170 -4.09 -10.25 -9.85
C MET A 170 -5.20 -11.27 -9.55
N GLU A 171 -4.95 -12.08 -8.54
CA GLU A 171 -5.89 -13.09 -8.03
C GLU A 171 -5.74 -13.24 -6.52
N GLY A 172 -6.75 -13.83 -5.87
CA GLY A 172 -6.76 -14.01 -4.42
C GLY A 172 -6.82 -12.68 -3.64
N LEU A 173 -7.16 -11.58 -4.31
CA LEU A 173 -7.49 -10.31 -3.64
C LEU A 173 -8.81 -10.47 -2.87
N LEU A 174 -9.15 -9.49 -2.03
CA LEU A 174 -10.45 -9.48 -1.37
C LEU A 174 -11.55 -9.37 -2.43
N PRO A 175 -12.55 -10.27 -2.44
CA PRO A 175 -13.54 -10.32 -3.50
C PRO A 175 -14.44 -9.08 -3.46
N ARG A 176 -15.00 -8.72 -4.63
CA ARG A 176 -15.99 -7.63 -4.79
C ARG A 176 -15.58 -6.31 -4.14
N SER A 177 -14.28 -6.03 -4.13
CA SER A 177 -13.69 -4.92 -3.41
C SER A 177 -13.03 -3.92 -4.36
N LEU A 178 -13.08 -2.65 -3.98
CA LEU A 178 -12.41 -1.56 -4.66
C LEU A 178 -10.93 -1.52 -4.29
N TYR A 179 -10.10 -1.41 -5.32
CA TYR A 179 -8.66 -1.25 -5.23
C TYR A 179 -8.21 -0.03 -6.00
N THR A 180 -7.06 0.51 -5.60
CA THR A 180 -6.36 1.58 -6.28
C THR A 180 -4.89 1.21 -6.48
N ILE A 181 -4.25 1.77 -7.52
CA ILE A 181 -2.83 1.56 -7.80
C ILE A 181 -2.12 2.90 -7.75
N MET A 182 -1.05 2.96 -6.94
CA MET A 182 -0.16 4.11 -6.87
C MET A 182 1.22 3.79 -7.44
N SER A 183 1.91 4.83 -7.86
CA SER A 183 3.33 4.78 -8.20
C SER A 183 4.15 5.46 -7.11
N LEU A 184 5.26 4.84 -6.73
CA LEU A 184 6.27 5.47 -5.89
C LEU A 184 7.39 5.95 -6.81
N ARG A 185 7.70 7.24 -6.74
CA ARG A 185 8.78 7.84 -7.52
C ARG A 185 10.01 8.11 -6.64
N SER A 186 11.16 8.31 -7.28
CA SER A 186 12.42 8.57 -6.57
C SER A 186 12.35 9.80 -5.64
N GLY A 187 11.62 10.85 -6.06
CA GLY A 187 11.41 12.04 -5.23
C GLY A 187 10.54 11.79 -4.00
N ASP A 188 9.69 10.75 -4.02
CA ASP A 188 8.86 10.37 -2.87
C ASP A 188 9.65 9.69 -1.74
N LEU A 189 10.97 9.58 -1.89
CA LEU A 189 11.87 9.06 -0.87
C LEU A 189 12.81 10.14 -0.33
N ASP A 190 12.71 11.39 -0.81
CA ASP A 190 13.53 12.51 -0.34
C ASP A 190 12.97 13.06 0.99
N PRO A 191 13.71 12.93 2.12
CA PRO A 191 13.28 13.47 3.40
C PRO A 191 13.25 15.01 3.45
N GLY A 192 14.02 15.67 2.57
CA GLY A 192 14.07 17.13 2.48
C GLY A 192 13.06 17.73 1.48
N GLY A 193 12.40 16.88 0.68
CA GLY A 193 11.46 17.27 -0.36
C GLY A 193 9.99 17.00 0.02
N PRO A 194 9.02 17.57 -0.71
CA PRO A 194 7.62 17.22 -0.53
C PRO A 194 7.41 15.76 -0.95
N THR A 195 6.92 14.93 -0.03
CA THR A 195 6.60 13.54 -0.35
C THR A 195 5.14 13.38 -0.73
N ARG A 196 4.86 12.90 -1.96
CA ARG A 196 3.48 12.72 -2.45
C ARG A 196 3.39 11.63 -3.52
N PRO A 197 3.31 10.34 -3.14
CA PRO A 197 3.02 9.27 -4.08
C PRO A 197 1.76 9.58 -4.88
N GLU A 198 1.87 9.33 -6.19
CA GLU A 198 0.87 9.69 -7.18
C GLU A 198 0.09 8.46 -7.65
N PRO A 199 -1.15 8.63 -8.13
CA PRO A 199 -1.86 7.55 -8.82
C PRO A 199 -1.04 7.07 -10.02
N LEU A 200 -1.04 5.76 -10.30
CA LEU A 200 -0.40 5.24 -11.51
C LEU A 200 -1.32 5.48 -12.71
N GLY A 201 -1.32 6.71 -13.24
CA GLY A 201 -2.26 7.17 -14.26
C GLY A 201 -3.68 7.36 -13.71
N VAL A 202 -4.61 7.83 -14.54
CA VAL A 202 -6.01 8.07 -14.13
C VAL A 202 -6.94 7.59 -15.25
N PRO A 203 -8.00 6.80 -14.95
CA PRO A 203 -8.37 6.31 -13.62
C PRO A 203 -7.37 5.26 -13.09
N ASN A 204 -7.15 5.24 -11.77
CA ASN A 204 -6.21 4.37 -11.05
C ASN A 204 -6.89 3.26 -10.24
N VAL A 205 -8.17 3.01 -10.49
CA VAL A 205 -8.97 2.09 -9.68
C VAL A 205 -9.44 0.89 -10.49
N PHE A 206 -9.66 -0.22 -9.80
CA PHE A 206 -10.35 -1.39 -10.32
C PHE A 206 -11.19 -2.05 -9.21
N VAL A 207 -12.18 -2.85 -9.60
CA VAL A 207 -12.99 -3.64 -8.67
C VAL A 207 -12.74 -5.11 -8.98
N THR A 208 -12.47 -5.91 -7.95
CA THR A 208 -12.28 -7.34 -8.10
C THR A 208 -13.60 -8.07 -8.31
N ASP A 209 -13.59 -9.21 -9.00
CA ASP A 209 -14.76 -10.07 -9.14
C ASP A 209 -15.09 -10.86 -7.85
N ALA A 210 -16.02 -11.81 -7.95
CA ALA A 210 -16.46 -12.65 -6.84
C ALA A 210 -15.38 -13.61 -6.33
N GLU A 211 -14.39 -13.93 -7.16
CA GLU A 211 -13.28 -14.81 -6.88
C GLU A 211 -12.01 -14.05 -6.45
N GLY A 212 -12.08 -12.72 -6.33
CA GLY A 212 -10.93 -11.89 -5.96
C GLY A 212 -9.93 -11.70 -7.10
N ARG A 213 -10.37 -11.82 -8.37
CA ARG A 213 -9.55 -11.53 -9.54
C ARG A 213 -9.69 -10.07 -9.93
N GLY A 214 -8.59 -9.46 -10.33
CA GLY A 214 -8.52 -8.08 -10.76
C GLY A 214 -7.52 -7.88 -11.89
N ALA A 215 -7.77 -6.89 -12.74
CA ALA A 215 -6.87 -6.47 -13.78
C ALA A 215 -6.85 -4.95 -13.86
N TYR A 216 -5.69 -4.40 -14.22
CA TYR A 216 -5.51 -2.97 -14.43
C TYR A 216 -4.55 -2.73 -15.59
N ASP A 217 -4.88 -1.78 -16.46
CA ASP A 217 -4.11 -1.46 -17.66
C ASP A 217 -4.04 0.06 -17.82
N VAL A 218 -2.83 0.59 -17.90
CA VAL A 218 -2.61 2.02 -18.07
C VAL A 218 -1.35 2.29 -18.88
N GLU A 219 -1.38 3.35 -19.67
CA GLU A 219 -0.20 3.88 -20.34
C GLU A 219 0.09 5.28 -19.79
N ILE A 220 1.34 5.51 -19.38
CA ILE A 220 1.78 6.80 -18.85
C ILE A 220 3.01 7.30 -19.61
N ALA A 221 3.10 8.61 -19.75
CA ALA A 221 4.23 9.28 -20.38
C ALA A 221 5.46 9.24 -19.46
N ASP A 222 6.62 8.97 -20.06
CA ASP A 222 7.94 9.04 -19.43
C ASP A 222 8.04 8.45 -17.99
N PRO A 223 7.60 7.20 -17.73
CA PRO A 223 7.69 6.59 -16.39
C PRO A 223 9.12 6.33 -15.90
N PHE A 224 10.09 6.16 -16.81
CA PHE A 224 11.44 5.71 -16.52
C PHE A 224 12.50 6.63 -17.13
N PRO A 225 12.50 7.94 -16.83
CA PRO A 225 13.47 8.87 -17.37
C PRO A 225 14.91 8.37 -17.09
N ALA A 226 15.81 8.64 -18.03
CA ALA A 226 17.20 8.17 -17.95
C ALA A 226 17.90 8.74 -16.70
N PRO A 227 18.79 7.95 -16.04
CA PRO A 227 19.60 8.45 -14.93
C PRO A 227 20.35 9.74 -15.30
N GLY A 228 20.37 10.72 -14.39
CA GLY A 228 21.03 12.01 -14.62
C GLY A 228 20.22 13.03 -15.43
N SER A 229 19.06 12.68 -15.97
CA SER A 229 18.17 13.63 -16.69
C SER A 229 17.44 14.63 -15.79
N GLY A 230 17.50 14.43 -14.46
CA GLY A 230 16.68 15.18 -13.49
C GLY A 230 15.20 14.77 -13.48
N GLY A 231 14.79 13.75 -14.24
CA GLY A 231 13.42 13.25 -14.24
C GLY A 231 13.04 12.46 -12.98
N ASN A 232 11.77 12.53 -12.57
CA ASN A 232 11.25 11.81 -11.41
C ASN A 232 10.77 10.40 -11.78
N ARG A 233 11.62 9.41 -11.56
CA ARG A 233 11.46 8.04 -12.03
C ARG A 233 10.55 7.22 -11.13
N ILE A 234 9.69 6.38 -11.73
CA ILE A 234 8.95 5.35 -10.97
C ILE A 234 9.93 4.27 -10.51
N VAL A 235 9.98 4.04 -9.20
CA VAL A 235 10.85 3.04 -8.55
C VAL A 235 10.06 1.86 -7.99
N ASN A 236 8.77 2.03 -7.73
CA ASN A 236 7.88 0.98 -7.24
C ASN A 236 6.43 1.27 -7.64
N VAL A 237 5.56 0.28 -7.52
CA VAL A 237 4.10 0.41 -7.62
C VAL A 237 3.47 -0.31 -6.43
N VAL A 238 2.30 0.14 -6.00
CA VAL A 238 1.60 -0.47 -4.87
C VAL A 238 0.12 -0.66 -5.23
N VAL A 239 -0.36 -1.88 -5.03
CA VAL A 239 -1.78 -2.24 -5.13
C VAL A 239 -2.39 -2.10 -3.73
N LEU A 240 -3.38 -1.23 -3.62
CA LEU A 240 -3.95 -0.76 -2.37
C LEU A 240 -5.44 -1.13 -2.31
N PHE A 241 -5.85 -1.83 -1.25
CA PHE A 241 -7.26 -2.06 -0.94
C PHE A 241 -7.86 -0.78 -0.35
N MET A 242 -9.05 -0.37 -0.83
CA MET A 242 -9.74 0.82 -0.32
C MET A 242 -10.80 0.40 0.72
N SER A 243 -10.50 0.50 2.01
CA SER A 243 -11.36 -0.10 3.05
C SER A 243 -12.74 0.54 3.14
N TYR A 244 -12.87 1.81 2.77
CA TYR A 244 -14.16 2.52 2.72
C TYR A 244 -14.95 2.25 1.44
N GLN A 245 -14.36 1.56 0.46
CA GLN A 245 -14.97 1.30 -0.86
C GLN A 245 -15.34 2.59 -1.61
N LEU A 246 -14.56 3.67 -1.41
CA LEU A 246 -14.73 4.97 -2.08
C LEU A 246 -13.50 5.30 -2.91
N SER A 247 -13.69 5.93 -4.07
CA SER A 247 -12.60 6.52 -4.85
C SER A 247 -12.73 8.04 -4.87
N HIS A 248 -11.59 8.71 -4.71
CA HIS A 248 -11.49 10.16 -4.70
C HIS A 248 -10.85 10.68 -6.00
N GLY A 249 -11.07 9.99 -7.12
CA GLY A 249 -10.44 10.31 -8.40
C GLY A 249 -8.94 10.05 -8.37
N GLY A 250 -8.13 11.04 -8.74
CA GLY A 250 -6.66 10.94 -8.73
C GLY A 250 -6.02 10.91 -7.33
N ALA A 251 -6.78 11.21 -6.27
CA ALA A 251 -6.29 11.01 -4.91
C ALA A 251 -6.39 9.51 -4.54
N ILE A 252 -5.32 8.97 -3.97
CA ILE A 252 -5.27 7.54 -3.63
C ILE A 252 -6.05 7.22 -2.35
N GLY A 253 -6.40 8.21 -1.52
CA GLY A 253 -7.25 8.05 -0.33
C GLY A 253 -7.53 9.40 0.33
N ARG A 254 -8.51 9.46 1.23
CA ARG A 254 -8.83 10.65 2.04
C ARG A 254 -7.93 10.74 3.27
N TYR A 255 -7.80 9.64 4.01
CA TYR A 255 -7.05 9.57 5.27
C TYR A 255 -5.63 9.03 5.07
N GLY A 256 -5.38 8.37 3.95
CA GLY A 256 -4.06 7.91 3.55
C GLY A 256 -3.77 6.47 3.99
N LEU A 257 -2.48 6.14 3.91
CA LEU A 257 -1.94 4.81 4.17
C LEU A 257 -2.27 4.36 5.60
N GLY A 258 -3.02 3.27 5.70
CA GLY A 258 -3.58 2.72 6.93
C GLY A 258 -4.89 3.36 7.40
N GLY A 259 -5.21 4.58 6.97
CA GLY A 259 -6.48 5.23 7.30
C GLY A 259 -7.64 4.65 6.49
N ASP A 260 -7.56 4.71 5.17
CA ASP A 260 -8.59 4.23 4.24
C ASP A 260 -8.04 3.49 3.01
N ILE A 261 -6.72 3.43 2.88
CA ILE A 261 -6.02 2.61 1.89
C ILE A 261 -4.97 1.73 2.54
N HIS A 262 -4.82 0.52 2.02
CA HIS A 262 -4.03 -0.54 2.65
C HIS A 262 -3.23 -1.32 1.60
N ALA A 263 -1.91 -1.26 1.68
CA ALA A 263 -0.98 -1.88 0.74
C ALA A 263 -1.06 -3.41 0.86
N GLN A 264 -1.46 -4.10 -0.20
CA GLN A 264 -1.55 -5.56 -0.24
C GLN A 264 -0.44 -6.19 -1.09
N LEU A 265 -0.08 -5.55 -2.20
CA LEU A 265 0.98 -6.01 -3.10
C LEU A 265 1.91 -4.85 -3.50
N LYS A 266 3.23 -5.05 -3.42
CA LYS A 266 4.27 -4.12 -3.91
C LYS A 266 5.56 -4.88 -4.22
N PHE A 267 6.61 -4.23 -4.71
CA PHE A 267 7.93 -4.88 -4.74
C PHE A 267 8.67 -4.67 -3.42
N ALA A 268 9.26 -5.74 -2.87
CA ALA A 268 10.09 -5.69 -1.67
C ALA A 268 11.42 -4.94 -1.89
N ARG A 269 11.83 -4.82 -3.16
CA ARG A 269 13.03 -4.11 -3.60
C ARG A 269 12.75 -3.35 -4.90
N PRO A 270 13.56 -2.34 -5.26
CA PRO A 270 13.47 -1.71 -6.58
C PRO A 270 13.73 -2.73 -7.69
N VAL A 271 12.84 -2.81 -8.69
CA VAL A 271 12.94 -3.78 -9.81
C VAL A 271 13.03 -3.13 -11.19
N PHE A 272 12.78 -1.83 -11.31
CA PHE A 272 12.70 -1.17 -12.61
C PHE A 272 14.03 -0.63 -13.12
N GLY A 273 15.18 -0.94 -12.50
CA GLY A 273 16.48 -0.29 -12.78
C GLY A 273 16.86 -0.25 -14.27
N ASP A 274 16.55 -1.30 -15.02
CA ASP A 274 16.97 -1.46 -16.42
C ASP A 274 16.03 -0.81 -17.45
N LEU A 275 14.88 -0.28 -17.00
CA LEU A 275 13.88 0.33 -17.87
C LEU A 275 14.25 1.78 -18.21
N VAL A 276 14.08 2.23 -19.45
CA VAL A 276 14.40 3.63 -19.80
C VAL A 276 13.40 4.18 -20.80
N THR A 277 12.86 5.37 -20.53
CA THR A 277 12.06 6.18 -21.44
C THR A 277 12.83 7.43 -21.89
N ARG A 278 12.41 7.99 -23.02
CA ARG A 278 13.01 9.15 -23.71
C ARG A 278 11.88 10.13 -24.00
N ARG A 279 12.10 11.42 -23.75
CA ARG A 279 11.12 12.47 -24.07
C ARG A 279 11.12 12.79 -25.56
#